data_AF-A0AAV6P3U7-F1
#
_entry.id   AF-A0AAV6P3U7-F1
#
_cell.length_a   1.000
_cell.length_b   1.000
_cell.length_c   1.000
_cell.angle_alpha   90.00
_cell.angle_beta   90.00
_cell.angle_gamma   90.00
#
_symmetry.space_group_name_H-M   'P 1'
#
loop_
_entity.id
_entity.type
_entity.pdbx_description
1 polymer ?
#
loop_
_entity_poly.entity_id
_entity_poly.type
_entity_poly.pdbx_seq_one_letter_code
_entity_poly.pdbx_strand_id
1 'polypeptide(L)'
;MSTAMEFWTCILCLCVAFFFILKLKSKTGNTSKLPPGPKPLPVIGNLLDLGEKPHKSLAAMAKVHGPIMSMKLGRVTAVVVSSSTMAKEVLQTNDQFLCNRAIPDALKAHAHDEVGFPWISVSPLWRNYRKICNNTLFAGKILDANENLRRRKVEELLEIVRKSAAKGEAVDLGRLLFMTTLNLISNTVFSVDLADPNSELARKFKNYVWGILEEAGKPNLSDYFPVLRKLDIQGARRRMKIQMGNVLDLIDSMINQRMKQQELNPDSVPNNDVLHHLLKNEDTDTKLDRNQIEHFLVVIPPQPYPRLDS
;
A
#
# COMPACT_ATOMS: atom_id res chain seq x y z
N MET A 1 -39.75 1.35 34.97
CA MET A 1 -39.65 2.30 33.84
C MET A 1 -38.91 3.60 34.21
N SER A 2 -39.07 4.16 35.42
CA SER A 2 -38.38 5.40 35.85
C SER A 2 -36.84 5.31 35.83
N THR A 3 -36.29 4.24 36.41
CA THR A 3 -34.83 4.05 36.55
C THR A 3 -34.08 3.90 35.22
N ALA A 4 -34.74 3.33 34.20
CA ALA A 4 -34.18 3.24 32.85
C ALA A 4 -34.14 4.62 32.18
N MET A 5 -35.20 5.42 32.34
CA MET A 5 -35.26 6.79 31.80
C MET A 5 -34.19 7.68 32.45
N GLU A 6 -34.02 7.59 33.77
CA GLU A 6 -32.98 8.30 34.53
C GLU A 6 -31.57 7.94 34.04
N PHE A 7 -31.30 6.64 33.82
CA PHE A 7 -30.03 6.18 33.27
C PHE A 7 -29.73 6.78 31.88
N TRP A 8 -30.72 6.79 30.98
CA TRP A 8 -30.56 7.39 29.65
C TRP A 8 -30.38 8.92 29.72
N THR A 9 -31.07 9.60 30.63
CA THR A 9 -30.88 11.05 30.83
C THR A 9 -29.49 11.38 31.38
N CYS A 10 -28.96 10.58 32.31
CA CYS A 10 -27.59 10.74 32.81
C CYS A 10 -26.54 10.54 31.72
N ILE A 11 -26.71 9.53 30.86
CA ILE A 11 -25.85 9.33 29.69
C ILE A 11 -25.93 10.54 28.76
N LEU A 12 -27.12 11.04 28.45
CA LEU A 12 -27.31 12.21 27.59
C LEU A 12 -26.62 13.44 28.18
N CYS A 13 -26.80 13.71 29.48
CA CYS A 13 -26.15 14.83 30.17
C CYS A 13 -24.62 14.70 30.17
N LEU A 14 -24.08 13.50 30.37
CA LEU A 14 -22.65 13.23 30.28
C LEU A 14 -22.11 13.44 28.86
N CYS A 15 -22.85 12.98 27.83
CA CYS A 15 -22.50 13.21 26.43
C CYS A 15 -22.51 14.70 26.08
N VAL A 16 -23.52 15.46 26.55
CA VAL A 16 -23.61 16.91 26.33
C VAL A 16 -22.50 17.65 27.07
N ALA A 17 -22.25 17.34 28.35
CA ALA A 17 -21.16 17.94 29.12
C ALA A 17 -19.80 17.63 28.48
N PHE A 18 -19.57 16.39 28.05
CA PHE A 18 -18.37 15.99 27.33
C PHE A 18 -18.23 16.77 26.01
N PHE A 19 -19.30 16.93 25.24
CA PHE A 19 -19.30 17.73 24.00
C PHE A 19 -18.94 19.21 24.26
N PHE A 20 -19.48 19.83 25.30
CA PHE A 20 -19.14 21.21 25.68
C PHE A 20 -17.69 21.33 26.15
N ILE A 21 -17.19 20.39 26.96
CA ILE A 21 -15.78 20.34 27.39
C ILE A 21 -14.86 20.20 26.17
N LEU A 22 -15.24 19.37 25.19
CA LEU A 22 -14.50 19.21 23.94
C LEU A 22 -14.51 20.49 23.10
N LYS A 23 -15.64 21.21 23.00
CA LYS A 23 -15.71 22.53 22.35
C LYS A 23 -14.83 23.57 23.05
N LEU A 24 -14.86 23.61 24.38
CA LEU A 24 -14.06 24.52 25.20
C LEU A 24 -12.55 24.24 25.09
N LYS A 25 -12.15 22.96 24.99
CA LYS A 25 -10.77 22.53 24.74
C LYS A 25 -10.37 22.64 23.26
N SER A 26 -11.35 22.69 22.35
CA SER A 26 -11.16 22.98 20.92
C SER A 26 -11.02 24.48 20.66
N LYS A 27 -10.26 25.19 21.51
CA LYS A 27 -9.67 26.46 21.11
C LYS A 27 -8.63 26.11 20.04
N THR A 28 -9.03 26.23 18.78
CA THR A 28 -8.12 26.24 17.64
C THR A 28 -7.09 27.32 17.89
N GLY A 29 -5.88 26.91 18.27
CA GLY A 29 -4.74 27.82 18.38
C GLY A 29 -4.61 28.64 17.11
N ASN A 30 -4.25 29.91 17.26
CA ASN A 30 -4.16 30.93 16.22
C ASN A 30 -3.61 30.35 14.91
N THR A 31 -4.47 30.15 13.90
CA THR A 31 -4.16 29.44 12.64
C THR A 31 -3.45 30.32 11.62
N SER A 32 -2.69 31.33 12.05
CA SER A 32 -2.24 32.42 11.17
C SER A 32 -1.23 32.00 10.09
N LYS A 33 -0.90 30.71 9.97
CA LYS A 33 0.07 30.19 8.98
C LYS A 33 -0.40 28.96 8.19
N LEU A 34 -1.66 28.52 8.33
CA LEU A 34 -2.16 27.37 7.56
C LEU A 34 -2.90 27.83 6.29
N PRO A 35 -2.77 27.08 5.18
CA PRO A 35 -3.61 27.27 4.01
C PRO A 35 -5.12 27.25 4.36
N PRO A 36 -5.98 27.92 3.58
CA PRO A 36 -7.43 27.91 3.77
C PRO A 36 -8.00 26.49 3.74
N GLY A 37 -9.22 26.27 4.19
CA GLY A 37 -9.83 24.94 4.12
C GLY A 37 -11.20 24.85 4.79
N PRO A 38 -11.84 23.67 4.71
CA PRO A 38 -13.13 23.44 5.35
C PRO A 38 -13.01 23.58 6.87
N LYS A 39 -14.05 24.12 7.50
CA LYS A 39 -14.07 24.27 8.97
C LYS A 39 -14.18 22.88 9.62
N PRO A 40 -13.23 22.48 10.49
CA PRO A 40 -13.24 21.15 11.08
C PRO A 40 -14.31 21.03 12.18
N LEU A 41 -14.97 19.88 12.26
CA LEU A 41 -15.83 19.54 13.39
C LEU A 41 -15.00 19.21 14.64
N PRO A 42 -15.53 19.41 15.87
CA PRO A 42 -14.84 19.01 17.08
C PRO A 42 -14.48 17.52 17.09
N VAL A 43 -13.27 17.20 17.53
CA VAL A 43 -12.70 15.82 17.65
C VAL A 43 -12.44 15.11 16.31
N ILE A 44 -13.46 14.95 15.46
CA ILE A 44 -13.38 14.18 14.21
C ILE A 44 -12.78 14.98 13.04
N GLY A 45 -12.77 16.31 13.12
CA GLY A 45 -12.30 17.17 12.03
C GLY A 45 -13.20 17.10 10.80
N ASN A 46 -12.59 16.84 9.65
CA ASN A 46 -13.17 16.78 8.30
C ASN A 46 -13.30 15.34 7.79
N LEU A 47 -13.20 14.32 8.67
CA LEU A 47 -13.28 12.92 8.24
C LEU A 47 -14.59 12.60 7.50
N LEU A 48 -15.70 13.20 7.95
CA LEU A 48 -17.02 12.99 7.33
C LEU A 48 -17.15 13.69 5.96
N ASP A 49 -16.31 14.69 5.68
CA ASP A 49 -16.32 15.42 4.41
C ASP A 49 -15.72 14.58 3.25
N LEU A 50 -15.01 13.50 3.57
CA LEU A 50 -14.35 12.65 2.56
C LEU A 50 -15.34 11.72 1.83
N GLY A 51 -16.35 11.20 2.53
CA GLY A 51 -17.32 10.24 1.99
C GLY A 51 -16.67 8.95 1.43
N GLU A 52 -17.40 8.23 0.60
CA GLU A 52 -16.94 6.96 0.00
C GLU A 52 -15.83 7.14 -1.05
N LYS A 53 -15.78 8.31 -1.69
CA LYS A 53 -14.80 8.61 -2.75
C LYS A 53 -13.97 9.84 -2.35
N PRO A 54 -13.02 9.70 -1.42
CA PRO A 54 -12.24 10.82 -0.87
C PRO A 54 -11.64 11.71 -1.96
N HIS A 55 -11.05 11.11 -3.00
CA HIS A 55 -10.45 11.85 -4.11
C HIS A 55 -11.43 12.78 -4.85
N LYS A 56 -12.72 12.41 -4.99
CA LYS A 56 -13.74 13.27 -5.61
C LYS A 56 -14.15 14.41 -4.68
N SER A 57 -14.35 14.11 -3.41
CA SER A 57 -14.69 15.11 -2.38
C SER A 57 -13.57 16.14 -2.21
N LEU A 58 -12.32 15.68 -2.19
CA LEU A 58 -11.13 16.53 -2.17
C LEU A 58 -11.05 17.45 -3.40
N ALA A 59 -11.30 16.92 -4.60
CA ALA A 59 -11.32 17.72 -5.82
C ALA A 59 -12.45 18.77 -5.83
N ALA A 60 -13.63 18.43 -5.30
CA ALA A 60 -14.73 19.38 -5.15
C ALA A 60 -14.39 20.49 -4.14
N MET A 61 -13.82 20.13 -2.98
CA MET A 61 -13.37 21.09 -1.98
C MET A 61 -12.26 22.02 -2.49
N ALA A 62 -11.33 21.51 -3.31
CA ALA A 62 -10.27 22.33 -3.90
C ALA A 62 -10.81 23.44 -4.82
N LYS A 63 -11.97 23.24 -5.46
CA LYS A 63 -12.64 24.30 -6.24
C LYS A 63 -13.15 25.46 -5.37
N VAL A 64 -13.42 25.19 -4.09
CA VAL A 64 -13.95 26.17 -3.13
C VAL A 64 -12.83 26.82 -2.31
N HIS A 65 -11.87 26.03 -1.85
CA HIS A 65 -10.82 26.47 -0.92
C HIS A 65 -9.50 26.82 -1.61
N GLY A 66 -9.34 26.45 -2.89
CA GLY A 66 -8.16 26.74 -3.69
C GLY A 66 -7.20 25.57 -3.86
N PRO A 67 -6.07 25.80 -4.56
CA PRO A 67 -5.15 24.76 -5.02
C PRO A 67 -4.28 24.15 -3.90
N ILE A 68 -4.26 24.77 -2.72
CA ILE A 68 -3.63 24.28 -1.51
C ILE A 68 -4.60 24.53 -0.34
N MET A 69 -4.99 23.48 0.36
CA MET A 69 -5.94 23.60 1.47
C MET A 69 -5.57 22.74 2.67
N SER A 70 -5.90 23.21 3.87
CA SER A 70 -5.70 22.47 5.12
C SER A 70 -6.98 21.79 5.58
N MET A 71 -6.84 20.60 6.16
CA MET A 71 -7.94 19.90 6.80
C MET A 71 -7.48 19.13 8.04
N LYS A 72 -8.41 18.82 8.93
CA LYS A 72 -8.16 17.99 10.11
C LYS A 72 -8.73 16.60 9.87
N LEU A 73 -7.92 15.55 9.89
CA LEU A 73 -8.38 14.17 9.84
C LEU A 73 -8.28 13.59 11.25
N GLY A 74 -9.37 13.69 12.02
CA GLY A 74 -9.35 13.47 13.47
C GLY A 74 -8.44 14.49 14.16
N ARG A 75 -7.33 14.01 14.73
CA ARG A 75 -6.29 14.84 15.37
C ARG A 75 -5.10 15.15 14.46
N VAL A 76 -5.04 14.57 13.26
CA VAL A 76 -3.96 14.80 12.30
C VAL A 76 -4.31 15.99 11.40
N THR A 77 -3.32 16.83 11.09
CA THR A 77 -3.49 17.92 10.11
C THR A 77 -2.97 17.43 8.77
N ALA A 78 -3.80 17.50 7.73
CA ALA A 78 -3.42 17.19 6.37
C ALA A 78 -3.48 18.46 5.52
N VAL A 79 -2.55 18.57 4.57
CA VAL A 79 -2.56 19.61 3.53
C VAL A 79 -2.80 18.91 2.20
N VAL A 80 -3.78 19.39 1.46
CA VAL A 80 -4.19 18.84 0.17
C VAL A 80 -3.69 19.78 -0.92
N VAL A 81 -3.00 19.20 -1.89
CA VAL A 81 -2.44 19.89 -3.06
C VAL A 81 -3.23 19.46 -4.28
N SER A 82 -3.75 20.43 -5.04
CA SER A 82 -4.72 20.16 -6.13
C SER A 82 -4.48 20.99 -7.39
N SER A 83 -3.23 21.43 -7.62
CA SER A 83 -2.79 22.02 -8.89
C SER A 83 -1.41 21.54 -9.28
N SER A 84 -1.08 21.58 -10.57
CA SER A 84 0.24 21.22 -11.08
C SER A 84 1.34 22.15 -10.51
N THR A 85 1.08 23.45 -10.41
CA THR A 85 2.02 24.42 -9.84
C THR A 85 2.36 24.08 -8.39
N MET A 86 1.36 23.81 -7.55
CA MET A 86 1.61 23.44 -6.15
C MET A 86 2.19 22.03 -6.00
N ALA A 87 1.83 21.10 -6.89
CA ALA A 87 2.46 19.79 -6.92
C ALA A 87 3.96 19.89 -7.25
N LYS A 88 4.35 20.77 -8.18
CA LYS A 88 5.76 21.06 -8.46
C LYS A 88 6.49 21.61 -7.23
N GLU A 89 5.88 22.58 -6.53
CA GLU A 89 6.48 23.14 -5.31
C GLU A 89 6.74 22.07 -4.24
N VAL A 90 5.81 21.13 -4.06
CA VAL A 90 5.89 20.10 -3.02
C VAL A 90 6.78 18.92 -3.42
N LEU A 91 6.65 18.43 -4.66
CA LEU A 91 7.28 17.19 -5.11
C LEU A 91 8.61 17.41 -5.85
N GLN A 92 8.99 18.65 -6.15
CA GLN A 92 10.26 18.98 -6.82
C GLN A 92 11.01 20.08 -6.08
N THR A 93 10.41 21.26 -5.85
CA THR A 93 11.14 22.41 -5.29
C THR A 93 11.52 22.19 -3.82
N ASN A 94 10.61 21.63 -3.02
CA ASN A 94 10.78 21.42 -1.59
C ASN A 94 10.78 19.92 -1.22
N ASP A 95 11.09 19.05 -2.17
CA ASP A 95 10.99 17.60 -2.01
C ASP A 95 11.85 17.08 -0.86
N GLN A 96 13.04 17.64 -0.65
CA GLN A 96 13.95 17.27 0.44
C GLN A 96 13.31 17.41 1.84
N PHE A 97 12.39 18.36 2.03
CA PHE A 97 11.70 18.56 3.31
C PHE A 97 10.39 17.77 3.41
N LEU A 98 9.81 17.38 2.27
CA LEU A 98 8.47 16.81 2.16
C LEU A 98 8.46 15.37 1.63
N CYS A 99 9.62 14.74 1.47
CA CYS A 99 9.75 13.39 0.90
C CYS A 99 9.28 12.26 1.85
N ASN A 100 9.12 12.56 3.15
CA ASN A 100 8.70 11.57 4.13
C ASN A 100 7.21 11.22 3.97
N ARG A 101 6.86 9.96 4.27
CA ARG A 101 5.50 9.46 4.14
C ARG A 101 4.78 9.44 5.48
N ALA A 102 3.47 9.72 5.46
CA ALA A 102 2.59 9.31 6.54
C ALA A 102 2.33 7.80 6.40
N ILE A 103 2.76 7.03 7.39
CA ILE A 103 2.71 5.57 7.34
C ILE A 103 1.48 5.07 8.13
N PRO A 104 0.56 4.35 7.48
CA PRO A 104 -0.55 3.68 8.18
C PRO A 104 -0.04 2.78 9.31
N ASP A 105 -0.69 2.83 10.47
CA ASP A 105 -0.30 2.05 11.66
C ASP A 105 -0.29 0.54 11.39
N ALA A 106 -1.16 0.07 10.49
CA ALA A 106 -1.18 -1.33 10.08
C ALA A 106 0.18 -1.77 9.51
N LEU A 107 0.79 -0.93 8.65
CA LEU A 107 2.06 -1.22 7.97
C LEU A 107 3.28 -1.18 8.87
N LYS A 108 3.12 -0.87 10.16
CA LYS A 108 4.17 -1.05 11.17
C LYS A 108 4.34 -2.50 11.63
N ALA A 109 3.44 -3.39 11.21
CA ALA A 109 3.60 -4.81 11.46
C ALA A 109 4.93 -5.32 10.90
N HIS A 110 5.64 -6.15 11.67
CA HIS A 110 6.97 -6.66 11.33
C HIS A 110 8.01 -5.58 10.99
N ALA A 111 7.87 -4.38 11.57
CA ALA A 111 8.74 -3.25 11.28
C ALA A 111 8.84 -2.94 9.77
N HIS A 112 7.78 -3.24 9.01
CA HIS A 112 7.78 -2.99 7.57
C HIS A 112 7.87 -1.49 7.23
N ASP A 113 7.56 -0.60 8.17
CA ASP A 113 7.81 0.84 8.07
C ASP A 113 9.29 1.24 8.19
N GLU A 114 10.13 0.36 8.74
CA GLU A 114 11.57 0.59 8.95
C GLU A 114 12.45 -0.01 7.85
N VAL A 115 11.93 -0.97 7.08
CA VAL A 115 12.68 -1.65 6.00
C VAL A 115 11.95 -1.73 4.65
N GLY A 116 10.63 -1.51 4.58
CA GLY A 116 9.85 -1.66 3.34
C GLY A 116 9.99 -0.50 2.34
N PHE A 117 10.18 -0.82 1.05
CA PHE A 117 10.56 0.12 -0.02
C PHE A 117 9.43 0.95 -0.68
N PRO A 118 8.40 1.37 0.07
CA PRO A 118 8.03 2.77 -0.13
C PRO A 118 7.99 3.54 1.18
N TRP A 119 7.98 2.87 2.32
CA TRP A 119 7.65 3.46 3.61
C TRP A 119 8.86 4.07 4.31
N ILE A 120 10.06 3.51 4.09
CA ILE A 120 11.28 4.03 4.70
C ILE A 120 11.60 5.44 4.20
N SER A 121 12.14 6.24 5.11
CA SER A 121 12.61 7.60 4.79
C SER A 121 13.81 7.56 3.85
N VAL A 122 14.06 8.66 3.15
CA VAL A 122 15.23 8.81 2.27
C VAL A 122 16.50 8.59 3.10
N SER A 123 17.17 7.49 2.82
CA SER A 123 18.29 6.93 3.58
C SER A 123 19.21 6.16 2.62
N PRO A 124 20.42 5.73 3.05
CA PRO A 124 21.26 4.86 2.25
C PRO A 124 20.52 3.59 1.76
N LEU A 125 19.74 2.94 2.64
CA LEU A 125 18.94 1.76 2.29
C LEU A 125 17.89 2.09 1.20
N TRP A 126 17.16 3.19 1.35
CA TRP A 126 16.18 3.63 0.35
C TRP A 126 16.84 3.91 -1.00
N ARG A 127 18.02 4.56 -1.01
CA ARG A 127 18.77 4.83 -2.25
C ARG A 127 19.24 3.52 -2.90
N ASN A 128 19.69 2.56 -2.09
CA ASN A 128 20.10 1.24 -2.56
C ASN A 128 18.93 0.51 -3.24
N TYR A 129 17.76 0.46 -2.60
CA TYR A 129 16.56 -0.12 -3.22
C TYR A 129 16.14 0.61 -4.51
N ARG A 130 16.22 1.95 -4.55
CA ARG A 130 15.92 2.72 -5.77
C ARG A 130 16.89 2.39 -6.90
N LYS A 131 18.18 2.21 -6.57
CA LYS A 131 19.22 1.80 -7.54
C LYS A 131 18.93 0.40 -8.08
N ILE A 132 18.62 -0.57 -7.21
CA ILE A 132 18.20 -1.92 -7.61
C ILE A 132 17.02 -1.82 -8.56
N CYS A 133 15.96 -1.09 -8.20
CA CYS A 133 14.82 -0.91 -9.11
C CYS A 133 15.22 -0.36 -10.48
N ASN A 134 16.06 0.67 -10.52
CA ASN A 134 16.48 1.29 -11.79
C ASN A 134 17.40 0.40 -12.63
N ASN A 135 18.26 -0.40 -11.99
CA ASN A 135 19.28 -1.20 -12.67
C ASN A 135 18.81 -2.62 -13.00
N THR A 136 17.92 -3.21 -12.21
CA THR A 136 17.53 -4.62 -12.34
C THR A 136 16.05 -4.80 -12.68
N LEU A 137 15.13 -3.99 -12.15
CA LEU A 137 13.70 -4.12 -12.45
C LEU A 137 13.29 -3.35 -13.70
N PHE A 138 13.77 -2.11 -13.84
CA PHE A 138 13.30 -1.14 -14.83
C PHE A 138 14.36 -0.73 -15.84
N ALA A 139 15.55 -1.33 -15.80
CA ALA A 139 16.60 -1.06 -16.78
C ALA A 139 16.17 -1.52 -18.18
N GLY A 140 16.39 -0.67 -19.19
CA GLY A 140 16.02 -0.96 -20.59
C GLY A 140 16.52 -2.33 -21.06
N LYS A 141 17.78 -2.67 -20.78
CA LYS A 141 18.35 -3.98 -21.14
C LYS A 141 17.61 -5.17 -20.51
N ILE A 142 17.17 -5.04 -19.26
CA ILE A 142 16.40 -6.09 -18.58
C ILE A 142 14.98 -6.17 -19.15
N LEU A 143 14.38 -5.01 -19.44
CA LEU A 143 13.08 -4.95 -20.12
C LEU A 143 13.16 -5.58 -21.52
N ASP A 144 14.22 -5.35 -22.28
CA ASP A 144 14.42 -5.95 -23.61
C ASP A 144 14.66 -7.46 -23.50
N ALA A 145 15.50 -7.91 -22.56
CA ALA A 145 15.71 -9.33 -22.30
C ALA A 145 14.41 -10.07 -21.91
N ASN A 146 13.48 -9.36 -21.24
CA ASN A 146 12.17 -9.88 -20.84
C ASN A 146 11.06 -9.68 -21.91
N GLU A 147 11.40 -9.26 -23.14
CA GLU A 147 10.40 -9.10 -24.22
C GLU A 147 9.65 -10.41 -24.49
N ASN A 148 10.37 -11.52 -24.59
CA ASN A 148 9.79 -12.84 -24.85
C ASN A 148 8.80 -13.25 -23.76
N LEU A 149 9.08 -12.92 -22.50
CA LEU A 149 8.17 -13.17 -21.39
C LEU A 149 6.89 -12.35 -21.54
N ARG A 150 6.99 -11.04 -21.84
CA ARG A 150 5.82 -10.18 -22.08
C ARG A 150 4.97 -10.69 -23.23
N ARG A 151 5.61 -11.04 -24.36
CA ARG A 151 4.93 -11.58 -25.55
C ARG A 151 4.15 -12.84 -25.20
N ARG A 152 4.79 -13.79 -24.51
CA ARG A 152 4.15 -15.03 -24.06
C ARG A 152 2.94 -14.78 -23.16
N LYS A 153 3.06 -13.86 -22.19
CA LYS A 153 1.95 -13.53 -21.26
C LYS A 153 0.76 -12.87 -21.98
N VAL A 154 1.03 -12.08 -23.03
CA VAL A 154 -0.02 -11.53 -23.90
C VAL A 154 -0.64 -12.62 -24.77
N GLU A 155 0.14 -13.54 -25.31
CA GLU A 155 -0.37 -14.68 -26.08
C GLU A 155 -1.28 -15.58 -25.23
N GLU A 156 -0.88 -15.89 -23.99
CA GLU A 156 -1.70 -16.61 -23.00
C GLU A 156 -3.03 -15.89 -22.73
N LEU A 157 -3.00 -14.56 -22.55
CA LEU A 157 -4.20 -13.74 -22.39
C LEU A 157 -5.12 -13.85 -23.61
N LEU A 158 -4.57 -13.68 -24.82
CA LEU A 158 -5.34 -13.74 -26.06
C LEU A 158 -5.96 -15.13 -26.26
N GLU A 159 -5.27 -16.19 -25.86
CA GLU A 159 -5.78 -17.54 -25.95
C GLU A 159 -6.99 -17.77 -25.04
N ILE A 160 -6.98 -17.21 -23.82
CA ILE A 160 -8.14 -17.25 -22.91
C ILE A 160 -9.33 -16.50 -23.54
N VAL A 161 -9.09 -15.34 -24.15
CA VAL A 161 -10.13 -14.57 -24.84
C VAL A 161 -10.69 -15.35 -26.03
N ARG A 162 -9.84 -15.95 -26.88
CA ARG A 162 -10.29 -16.76 -28.03
C ARG A 162 -11.12 -17.96 -27.59
N LYS A 163 -10.69 -18.68 -26.55
CA LYS A 163 -11.44 -19.82 -25.99
C LYS A 163 -12.80 -19.40 -25.45
N SER A 164 -12.89 -18.26 -24.77
CA SER A 164 -14.16 -17.73 -24.25
C SER A 164 -15.08 -17.30 -25.39
N ALA A 165 -14.53 -16.62 -26.42
CA ALA A 165 -15.27 -16.22 -27.61
C ALA A 165 -15.82 -17.41 -28.39
N ALA A 166 -15.03 -18.48 -28.55
CA ALA A 166 -15.48 -19.71 -29.22
C ALA A 166 -16.64 -20.41 -28.48
N LYS A 167 -16.77 -20.19 -27.18
CA LYS A 167 -17.87 -20.70 -26.35
C LYS A 167 -19.04 -19.71 -26.21
N GLY A 168 -18.90 -18.47 -26.70
CA GLY A 168 -19.86 -17.40 -26.48
C GLY A 168 -19.91 -16.89 -25.03
N GLU A 169 -18.85 -17.08 -24.25
CA GLU A 169 -18.77 -16.70 -22.83
C GLU A 169 -18.24 -15.27 -22.66
N ALA A 170 -18.81 -14.53 -21.71
CA ALA A 170 -18.31 -13.22 -21.33
C ALA A 170 -16.96 -13.32 -20.59
N VAL A 171 -16.07 -12.35 -20.82
CA VAL A 171 -14.76 -12.29 -20.17
C VAL A 171 -14.71 -11.11 -19.20
N ASP A 172 -14.36 -11.38 -17.95
CA ASP A 172 -13.97 -10.35 -16.99
C ASP A 172 -12.57 -9.83 -17.34
N LEU A 173 -12.51 -8.73 -18.08
CA LEU A 173 -11.26 -8.08 -18.48
C LEU A 173 -10.44 -7.58 -17.29
N GLY A 174 -11.09 -7.10 -16.22
CA GLY A 174 -10.42 -6.59 -15.04
C GLY A 174 -9.63 -7.68 -14.34
N ARG A 175 -10.28 -8.82 -14.11
CA ARG A 175 -9.65 -10.02 -13.54
C ARG A 175 -8.56 -10.58 -14.46
N LEU A 176 -8.82 -10.69 -15.76
CA LEU A 176 -7.86 -11.24 -16.71
C LEU A 176 -6.59 -10.39 -16.79
N LEU A 177 -6.72 -9.07 -16.95
CA LEU A 177 -5.59 -8.14 -16.99
C LEU A 177 -4.81 -8.16 -15.66
N PHE A 178 -5.49 -8.24 -14.52
CA PHE A 178 -4.84 -8.38 -13.23
C PHE A 178 -4.00 -9.66 -13.14
N MET A 179 -4.57 -10.81 -13.52
CA MET A 179 -3.85 -12.09 -13.50
C MET A 179 -2.64 -12.08 -14.43
N THR A 180 -2.79 -11.55 -15.65
CA THR A 180 -1.69 -11.44 -16.62
C THR A 180 -0.59 -10.51 -16.10
N THR A 181 -0.95 -9.37 -15.51
CA THR A 181 0.02 -8.42 -14.94
C THR A 181 0.75 -9.01 -13.73
N LEU A 182 0.02 -9.71 -12.86
CA LEU A 182 0.60 -10.40 -11.71
C LEU A 182 1.58 -11.48 -12.16
N ASN A 183 1.21 -12.33 -13.12
CA ASN A 183 2.10 -13.34 -13.68
C ASN A 183 3.31 -12.74 -14.37
N LEU A 184 3.14 -11.63 -15.11
CA LEU A 184 4.27 -10.94 -15.73
C LEU A 184 5.27 -10.47 -14.66
N ILE A 185 4.81 -9.74 -13.65
CA ILE A 185 5.66 -9.22 -12.58
C ILE A 185 6.27 -10.37 -11.77
N SER A 186 5.50 -11.39 -11.42
CA SER A 186 6.01 -12.53 -10.65
C SER A 186 7.03 -13.35 -11.42
N ASN A 187 6.92 -13.46 -12.76
CA ASN A 187 7.96 -14.07 -13.56
C ASN A 187 9.21 -13.20 -13.64
N THR A 188 9.07 -11.88 -13.78
CA THR A 188 10.21 -10.96 -13.76
C THR A 188 10.96 -11.00 -12.42
N VAL A 189 10.25 -11.18 -11.31
CA VAL A 189 10.83 -11.17 -9.96
C VAL A 189 11.33 -12.54 -9.51
N PHE A 190 10.52 -13.58 -9.74
CA PHE A 190 10.70 -14.92 -9.17
C PHE A 190 10.78 -16.04 -10.22
N SER A 191 10.57 -15.76 -11.51
CA SER A 191 10.36 -16.77 -12.54
C SER A 191 9.24 -17.78 -12.22
N VAL A 192 8.18 -17.32 -11.55
CA VAL A 192 7.03 -18.15 -11.12
C VAL A 192 5.72 -17.47 -11.51
N ASP A 193 4.73 -18.25 -11.94
CA ASP A 193 3.35 -17.77 -12.12
C ASP A 193 2.59 -17.75 -10.77
N LEU A 194 2.34 -16.55 -10.24
CA LEU A 194 1.64 -16.34 -8.95
C LEU A 194 0.14 -16.04 -9.10
N ALA A 195 -0.40 -16.19 -10.32
CA ALA A 195 -1.83 -16.06 -10.60
C ALA A 195 -2.48 -17.35 -11.16
N ASP A 196 -1.76 -18.48 -11.21
CA ASP A 196 -2.34 -19.75 -11.66
C ASP A 196 -3.42 -20.24 -10.67
N PRO A 197 -4.69 -20.38 -11.08
CA PRO A 197 -5.76 -20.84 -10.20
C PRO A 197 -5.57 -22.27 -9.68
N ASN A 198 -4.79 -23.11 -10.36
CA ASN A 198 -4.52 -24.48 -9.95
C ASN A 198 -3.31 -24.60 -9.01
N SER A 199 -2.54 -23.52 -8.84
CA SER A 199 -1.36 -23.49 -7.98
C SER A 199 -1.73 -23.09 -6.55
N GLU A 200 -1.44 -23.97 -5.60
CA GLU A 200 -1.63 -23.66 -4.17
C GLU A 200 -0.78 -22.46 -3.73
N LEU A 201 0.44 -22.35 -4.25
CA LEU A 201 1.36 -21.23 -4.01
C LEU A 201 0.75 -19.91 -4.48
N ALA A 202 0.26 -19.86 -5.72
CA ALA A 202 -0.38 -18.68 -6.30
C ALA A 202 -1.61 -18.24 -5.49
N ARG A 203 -2.46 -19.21 -5.08
CA ARG A 203 -3.63 -18.94 -4.24
C ARG A 203 -3.25 -18.38 -2.88
N LYS A 204 -2.25 -18.96 -2.20
CA LYS A 204 -1.74 -18.44 -0.91
C LYS A 204 -1.18 -17.03 -1.06
N PHE A 205 -0.29 -16.82 -2.04
CA PHE A 205 0.30 -15.51 -2.31
C PHE A 205 -0.77 -14.44 -2.55
N LYS A 206 -1.72 -14.71 -3.47
CA LYS A 206 -2.83 -13.81 -3.76
C LYS A 206 -3.65 -13.48 -2.52
N ASN A 207 -3.97 -14.47 -1.68
CA ASN A 207 -4.76 -14.25 -0.48
C ASN A 207 -4.04 -13.37 0.54
N TYR A 208 -2.74 -13.58 0.76
CA TYR A 208 -1.96 -12.79 1.71
C TYR A 208 -1.76 -11.35 1.23
N VAL A 209 -1.39 -11.16 -0.04
CA VAL A 209 -1.23 -9.82 -0.64
C VAL A 209 -2.56 -9.06 -0.65
N TRP A 210 -3.68 -9.74 -0.94
CA TRP A 210 -5.00 -9.13 -0.83
C TRP A 210 -5.30 -8.66 0.59
N GLY A 211 -5.04 -9.50 1.59
CA GLY A 211 -5.25 -9.15 3.00
C GLY A 211 -4.38 -7.97 3.44
N ILE A 212 -3.12 -7.88 2.97
CA ILE A 212 -2.25 -6.72 3.23
C ILE A 212 -2.87 -5.46 2.63
N LEU A 213 -3.35 -5.51 1.39
CA LEU A 213 -3.85 -4.33 0.69
C LEU A 213 -5.19 -3.85 1.21
N GLU A 214 -6.04 -4.76 1.67
CA GLU A 214 -7.26 -4.44 2.39
C GLU A 214 -6.97 -3.71 3.70
N GLU A 215 -6.07 -4.24 4.54
CA GLU A 215 -5.73 -3.62 5.83
C GLU A 215 -4.95 -2.30 5.66
N ALA A 216 -4.13 -2.17 4.62
CA ALA A 216 -3.41 -0.93 4.31
C ALA A 216 -4.31 0.16 3.72
N GLY A 217 -5.33 -0.22 2.94
CA GLY A 217 -6.22 0.71 2.24
C GLY A 217 -7.44 1.17 3.06
N LYS A 218 -7.83 0.41 4.09
CA LYS A 218 -8.99 0.71 4.91
C LYS A 218 -8.71 1.85 5.91
N PRO A 219 -9.66 2.78 6.13
CA PRO A 219 -9.53 3.79 7.18
C PRO A 219 -9.35 3.15 8.56
N ASN A 220 -8.31 3.59 9.28
CA ASN A 220 -7.98 3.11 10.63
C ASN A 220 -7.91 4.29 11.62
N LEU A 221 -8.65 4.20 12.72
CA LEU A 221 -8.72 5.19 13.79
C LEU A 221 -7.34 5.48 14.39
N SER A 222 -6.45 4.48 14.43
CA SER A 222 -5.07 4.66 14.89
C SER A 222 -4.27 5.65 14.04
N ASP A 223 -4.68 5.89 12.79
CA ASP A 223 -4.02 6.84 11.88
C ASP A 223 -4.49 8.28 12.13
N TYR A 224 -5.74 8.45 12.54
CA TYR A 224 -6.34 9.77 12.78
C TYR A 224 -6.28 10.21 14.25
N PHE A 225 -6.15 9.26 15.19
CA PHE A 225 -6.11 9.48 16.63
C PHE A 225 -4.89 8.78 17.25
N PRO A 226 -3.70 9.42 17.23
CA PRO A 226 -2.45 8.79 17.67
C PRO A 226 -2.47 8.24 19.10
N VAL A 227 -3.27 8.82 20.00
CA VAL A 227 -3.45 8.34 21.38
C VAL A 227 -4.04 6.92 21.44
N LEU A 228 -4.84 6.53 20.44
CA LEU A 228 -5.51 5.23 20.36
C LEU A 228 -4.63 4.15 19.70
N ARG A 229 -3.47 4.52 19.12
CA ARG A 229 -2.61 3.62 18.35
C ARG A 229 -2.14 2.39 19.13
N LYS A 230 -1.93 2.52 20.43
CA LYS A 230 -1.52 1.40 21.29
C LYS A 230 -2.61 0.35 21.45
N LEU A 231 -3.87 0.75 21.34
CA LEU A 231 -5.03 -0.11 21.56
C LEU A 231 -5.39 -0.95 20.34
N ASP A 232 -5.02 -0.51 19.12
CA ASP A 232 -5.42 -1.15 17.86
C ASP A 232 -6.93 -1.48 17.83
N ILE A 233 -7.76 -0.46 18.06
CA ILE A 233 -9.21 -0.62 18.31
C ILE A 233 -9.92 -1.40 17.19
N GLN A 234 -9.49 -1.19 15.93
CA GLN A 234 -10.04 -1.90 14.77
C GLN A 234 -9.33 -3.23 14.47
N GLY A 235 -8.30 -3.60 15.23
CA GLY A 235 -7.50 -4.81 15.04
C GLY A 235 -6.72 -4.85 13.72
N ALA A 236 -6.52 -3.70 13.07
CA ALA A 236 -5.93 -3.61 11.74
C ALA A 236 -4.45 -4.01 11.77
N ARG A 237 -3.70 -3.54 12.78
CA ARG A 237 -2.29 -3.91 12.93
C ARG A 237 -2.14 -5.39 13.27
N ARG A 238 -3.03 -5.94 14.11
CA ARG A 238 -3.05 -7.38 14.41
C ARG A 238 -3.31 -8.24 13.17
N ARG A 239 -4.30 -7.90 12.34
CA ARG A 239 -4.58 -8.65 11.10
C ARG A 239 -3.46 -8.48 10.07
N MET A 240 -2.92 -7.26 9.92
CA MET A 240 -1.75 -7.01 9.08
C MET A 240 -0.56 -7.89 9.51
N LYS A 241 -0.29 -8.03 10.82
CA LYS A 241 0.79 -8.89 11.31
C LYS A 241 0.66 -10.34 10.84
N ILE A 242 -0.56 -10.87 10.77
CA ILE A 242 -0.81 -12.22 10.28
C ILE A 242 -0.55 -12.29 8.77
N GLN A 243 -1.15 -11.40 7.97
CA GLN A 243 -1.02 -11.44 6.51
C GLN A 243 0.41 -11.16 6.05
N MET A 244 1.06 -10.17 6.66
CA MET A 244 2.46 -9.83 6.40
C MET A 244 3.40 -10.95 6.83
N GLY A 245 3.18 -11.58 7.99
CA GLY A 245 3.99 -12.74 8.40
C GLY A 245 3.89 -13.89 7.39
N ASN A 246 2.67 -14.24 7.00
CA ASN A 246 2.42 -15.31 6.03
C ASN A 246 3.06 -15.04 4.66
N VAL A 247 3.09 -13.79 4.17
CA VAL A 247 3.73 -13.48 2.89
C VAL A 247 5.26 -13.48 3.01
N LEU A 248 5.81 -13.01 4.14
CA LEU A 248 7.25 -13.06 4.41
C LEU A 248 7.73 -14.51 4.48
N ASP A 249 7.03 -15.38 5.21
CA ASP A 249 7.33 -16.82 5.28
C ASP A 249 7.28 -17.50 3.89
N LEU A 250 6.33 -17.06 3.05
CA LEU A 250 6.19 -17.56 1.69
C LEU A 250 7.37 -17.15 0.80
N ILE A 251 7.77 -15.88 0.89
CA ILE A 251 8.94 -15.34 0.17
C ILE A 251 10.21 -16.02 0.67
N ASP A 252 10.40 -16.16 1.98
CA ASP A 252 11.53 -16.88 2.58
C ASP A 252 11.64 -18.30 2.03
N SER A 253 10.51 -19.02 1.98
CA SER A 253 10.44 -20.37 1.39
C SER A 253 10.87 -20.40 -0.08
N MET A 254 10.42 -19.42 -0.88
CA MET A 254 10.79 -19.30 -2.30
C MET A 254 12.29 -19.03 -2.46
N ILE A 255 12.86 -18.15 -1.62
CA ILE A 255 14.28 -17.85 -1.67
C ILE A 255 15.10 -19.09 -1.27
N ASN A 256 14.72 -19.78 -0.20
CA ASN A 256 15.40 -21.01 0.26
C ASN A 256 15.36 -22.11 -0.82
N GLN A 257 14.22 -22.27 -1.49
CA GLN A 257 14.10 -23.20 -2.61
C GLN A 257 15.05 -22.82 -3.75
N ARG A 258 15.15 -21.53 -4.09
CA ARG A 258 16.05 -21.04 -5.15
C ARG A 258 17.52 -21.28 -4.81
N MET A 259 17.94 -20.99 -3.58
CA MET A 259 19.31 -21.23 -3.12
C MET A 259 19.66 -22.72 -3.18
N LYS A 260 18.77 -23.59 -2.68
CA LYS A 260 18.96 -25.04 -2.73
C LYS A 260 19.06 -25.58 -4.16
N GLN A 261 18.28 -25.05 -5.10
CA GLN A 261 18.36 -25.44 -6.51
C GLN A 261 19.71 -25.08 -7.14
N GLN A 262 20.28 -23.93 -6.78
CA GLN A 262 21.59 -23.50 -7.26
C GLN A 262 22.72 -24.35 -6.67
N GLU A 263 22.63 -24.73 -5.39
CA GLU A 263 23.59 -25.64 -4.75
C GLU A 263 23.58 -27.04 -5.38
N LEU A 264 22.39 -27.56 -5.72
CA LEU A 264 22.24 -28.87 -6.33
C LEU A 264 22.63 -28.90 -7.82
N ASN A 265 22.50 -27.78 -8.52
CA ASN A 265 22.78 -27.66 -9.95
C ASN A 265 23.63 -26.40 -10.27
N PRO A 266 24.92 -26.39 -9.88
CA PRO A 266 25.77 -25.19 -10.03
C PRO A 266 25.98 -24.77 -11.48
N ASP A 267 25.94 -25.71 -12.43
CA ASP A 267 26.12 -25.46 -13.86
C ASP A 267 24.82 -25.07 -14.59
N SER A 268 23.69 -25.03 -13.89
CA SER A 268 22.42 -24.62 -14.50
C SER A 268 22.44 -23.15 -14.89
N VAL A 269 21.89 -22.83 -16.06
CA VAL A 269 21.74 -21.44 -16.49
C VAL A 269 20.87 -20.71 -15.45
N PRO A 270 21.40 -19.69 -14.77
CA PRO A 270 20.65 -19.02 -13.72
C PRO A 270 19.45 -18.30 -14.31
N ASN A 271 18.34 -18.31 -13.57
CA ASN A 271 17.21 -17.47 -13.89
C ASN A 271 17.67 -16.00 -13.84
N ASN A 272 17.54 -15.27 -14.94
CA ASN A 272 17.88 -13.85 -15.00
C ASN A 272 16.73 -12.99 -14.46
N ASP A 273 16.30 -13.29 -13.22
CA ASP A 273 15.23 -12.60 -12.51
C ASP A 273 15.75 -11.73 -11.38
N VAL A 274 14.89 -10.85 -10.86
CA VAL A 274 15.28 -9.86 -9.84
C VAL A 274 15.76 -10.54 -8.57
N LEU A 275 15.14 -11.66 -8.17
CA LEU A 275 15.58 -12.42 -7.02
C LEU A 275 17.02 -12.92 -7.22
N HIS A 276 17.39 -13.38 -8.41
CA HIS A 276 18.77 -13.78 -8.70
C HIS A 276 19.77 -12.63 -8.48
N HIS A 277 19.49 -11.45 -9.01
CA HIS A 277 20.34 -10.28 -8.84
C HIS A 277 20.44 -9.84 -7.36
N LEU A 278 19.32 -9.88 -6.63
CA LEU A 278 19.29 -9.58 -5.20
C LEU A 278 20.15 -10.54 -4.38
N LEU A 279 20.09 -11.85 -4.68
CA LEU A 279 20.89 -12.86 -3.96
C LEU A 279 22.39 -12.71 -4.22
N LYS A 280 22.77 -12.35 -5.45
CA LYS A 280 24.16 -12.04 -5.79
C LYS A 280 24.63 -10.67 -5.30
N ASN A 281 23.72 -9.83 -4.81
CA ASN A 281 23.97 -8.43 -4.46
C ASN A 281 24.54 -7.62 -5.64
N GLU A 282 24.22 -8.04 -6.86
CA GLU A 282 24.53 -7.29 -8.07
C GLU A 282 23.78 -5.95 -8.02
N ASP A 283 24.43 -4.87 -8.47
CA ASP A 283 23.90 -3.50 -8.47
C ASP A 283 23.66 -2.85 -7.10
N THR A 284 24.07 -3.48 -5.99
CA THR A 284 23.96 -2.90 -4.64
C THR A 284 25.24 -2.15 -4.21
N ASP A 285 25.09 -1.01 -3.52
CA ASP A 285 26.23 -0.33 -2.88
C ASP A 285 26.59 -0.99 -1.53
N THR A 286 25.58 -1.58 -0.90
CA THR A 286 25.68 -2.29 0.37
C THR A 286 24.91 -3.60 0.27
N LYS A 287 25.53 -4.69 0.76
CA LYS A 287 24.89 -6.01 0.82
C LYS A 287 23.58 -5.91 1.60
N LEU A 288 22.49 -6.32 0.96
CA LEU A 288 21.20 -6.42 1.65
C LEU A 288 21.18 -7.65 2.54
N ASP A 289 20.68 -7.49 3.75
CA ASP A 289 20.39 -8.65 4.60
C ASP A 289 19.09 -9.36 4.13
N ARG A 290 18.85 -10.53 4.72
CA ARG A 290 17.71 -11.37 4.34
C ARG A 290 16.36 -10.67 4.58
N ASN A 291 16.21 -10.02 5.73
CA ASN A 291 14.99 -9.31 6.11
C ASN A 291 14.71 -8.13 5.15
N GLN A 292 15.75 -7.41 4.75
CA GLN A 292 15.67 -6.35 3.75
C GLN A 292 15.24 -6.86 2.36
N ILE A 293 15.74 -8.02 1.93
CA ILE A 293 15.35 -8.63 0.65
C ILE A 293 13.87 -9.04 0.69
N GLU A 294 13.43 -9.71 1.76
CA GLU A 294 12.05 -10.17 1.91
C GLU A 294 11.06 -9.00 1.88
N HIS A 295 11.32 -7.96 2.68
CA HIS A 295 10.46 -6.77 2.74
C HIS A 295 10.47 -5.97 1.43
N PHE A 296 11.56 -5.96 0.67
CA PHE A 296 11.61 -5.36 -0.65
C PHE A 296 10.70 -6.11 -1.64
N LEU A 297 10.75 -7.45 -1.63
CA LEU A 297 9.98 -8.30 -2.53
C LEU A 297 8.46 -8.24 -2.29
N VAL A 298 8.02 -7.97 -1.06
CA VAL A 298 6.59 -7.76 -0.71
C VAL A 298 5.97 -6.56 -1.44
N VAL A 299 6.76 -5.57 -1.84
CA VAL A 299 6.28 -4.27 -2.37
C VAL A 299 6.12 -4.30 -3.89
N ILE A 300 6.75 -5.25 -4.58
CA ILE A 300 6.75 -5.34 -6.05
C ILE A 300 5.42 -5.81 -6.68
N PRO A 301 4.52 -6.61 -6.04
CA PRO A 301 3.34 -7.10 -6.73
C PRO A 301 2.37 -5.96 -7.08
N PRO A 302 1.63 -6.09 -8.20
CA PRO A 302 0.67 -5.10 -8.64
C PRO A 302 -0.48 -4.96 -7.64
N GLN A 303 -1.02 -3.75 -7.53
CA GLN A 303 -2.24 -3.48 -6.76
C GLN A 303 -3.40 -4.32 -7.33
N PRO A 304 -4.15 -5.04 -6.48
CA PRO A 304 -5.13 -5.98 -6.93
C PRO A 304 -6.43 -5.30 -7.34
N TYR A 305 -7.08 -5.91 -8.33
CA TYR A 305 -8.37 -5.47 -8.83
C TYR A 305 -9.45 -5.70 -7.75
N PRO A 306 -10.36 -4.74 -7.50
CA PRO A 306 -11.46 -4.90 -6.55
C PRO A 306 -12.18 -6.24 -6.75
N ARG A 307 -12.49 -6.97 -5.68
CA ARG A 307 -13.42 -8.11 -5.77
C ARG A 307 -14.77 -7.55 -6.24
N LEU A 308 -15.22 -7.98 -7.42
CA LEU A 308 -16.58 -7.76 -7.90
C LEU A 308 -17.56 -8.81 -7.35
N ASP A 309 -17.17 -9.53 -6.30
CA ASP A 309 -18.00 -10.49 -5.59
C ASP A 309 -18.94 -9.72 -4.64
N SER A 310 -19.80 -8.86 -5.18
CA SER A 310 -20.96 -8.25 -4.51
C SER A 310 -22.04 -7.91 -5.52
#